data_AF-A0A0W0VNK8-F1
#
_entry.id   AF-A0A0W0VNK8-F1
#
_cell.length_a   1.000
_cell.length_b   1.000
_cell.length_c   1.000
_cell.angle_alpha   90.00
_cell.angle_beta   90.00
_cell.angle_gamma   90.00
#
_symmetry.space_group_name_H-M   'P 1'
#
loop_
_entity.id
_entity.type
_entity.pdbx_description
1 polymer ?
#
loop_
_entity_poly.entity_id
_entity_poly.type
_entity_poly.pdbx_seq_one_letter_code
_entity_poly.pdbx_strand_id
1 'polypeptide(L)'
;MIKSLEYYYQAEMELLDVALQNFARQHPDVAGRMKLDSRSRDPHIELLLHGSAYLQARVKEQIDLGVHHVSESLLRHLAPQYLMPRPSKTIVEFSSLKNQLIFPEIIPAGVKLVSKPVGDEHTVLEFITEEEIVVNPFHLVACEWADSLSSQSVLKLSFKLNEGTAPASIRLGLLPLFINAPSHVCKQWKYDLLQNVSEVSLKQSLRDGQRIGGQEVLTAKQNKTAFRGSVDRLGAMHVAGEYFHFPEQFYFVQLDLSGIQISGENFEIFIAFRSNHTRAGVSLNLFKLHCVSACNAFHAHCEPIRYENTQHEYALIIDQQKPSSQTLLHVQKVWGINKKTSEHIEFRDFFKLSAPLESQYHYRVSQAPGTSHLPHFKLIFSGNLPESLLISCDALACNGQYPWLYLSKNELRLNDERISMQLVARNLMKPGRYAFVEASKDYAAKGLALLHARISRLTEEHFLKQLLHFMDWSGSLCSWIESIIKVDLHPICQLKRGILTQRIVCEIMIEEEQFKSFAEIYAFGDFLHRVLSIFAPYNALLDTRLMAMPSKQGFFWHG
;
A
#
# COMPACT_ATOMS: atom_id res chain seq x y z
N MET A 1 -11.34 20.00 5.56
CA MET A 1 -11.93 19.98 6.92
C MET A 1 -13.44 20.03 6.78
N ILE A 2 -14.21 19.20 7.50
CA ILE A 2 -15.67 19.35 7.54
C ILE A 2 -15.94 20.70 8.20
N LYS A 3 -16.56 21.63 7.47
CA LYS A 3 -16.97 22.92 8.03
C LYS A 3 -17.93 22.64 9.19
N SER A 4 -17.69 23.23 10.36
CA SER A 4 -18.57 23.05 11.50
C SER A 4 -19.94 23.63 11.19
N LEU A 5 -20.97 23.17 11.89
CA LEU A 5 -22.30 23.78 11.82
C LEU A 5 -22.24 25.29 12.11
N GLU A 6 -21.37 25.70 13.02
CA GLU A 6 -21.15 27.10 13.37
C GLU A 6 -20.73 27.94 12.15
N TYR A 7 -19.87 27.39 11.29
CA TYR A 7 -19.48 28.07 10.05
C TYR A 7 -20.68 28.26 9.11
N TYR A 8 -21.48 27.21 8.89
CA TYR A 8 -22.66 27.32 8.03
C TYR A 8 -23.68 28.29 8.63
N TYR A 9 -23.87 28.25 9.94
CA TYR A 9 -24.76 29.14 10.66
C TYR A 9 -24.33 30.61 10.52
N GLN A 10 -23.05 30.92 10.72
CA GLN A 10 -22.52 32.27 10.54
C GLN A 10 -22.69 32.76 9.09
N ALA A 11 -22.39 31.91 8.11
CA ALA A 11 -22.58 32.24 6.70
C ALA A 11 -24.06 32.50 6.35
N GLU A 12 -24.99 31.67 6.85
CA GLU A 12 -26.43 31.91 6.68
C GLU A 12 -26.89 33.19 7.38
N MET A 13 -26.29 33.55 8.50
CA MET A 13 -26.64 34.77 9.21
C MET A 13 -26.22 36.03 8.46
N GLU A 14 -25.00 36.04 7.91
CA GLU A 14 -24.54 37.11 7.04
C GLU A 14 -25.43 37.24 5.79
N LEU A 15 -25.78 36.11 5.16
CA LEU A 15 -26.68 36.09 4.02
C LEU A 15 -28.08 36.59 4.38
N LEU A 16 -28.60 36.22 5.55
CA LEU A 16 -29.89 36.67 6.04
C LEU A 16 -29.88 38.18 6.26
N ASP A 17 -28.84 38.73 6.88
CA ASP A 17 -28.74 40.18 7.11
C ASP A 17 -28.67 40.96 5.78
N VAL A 18 -27.90 40.47 4.81
CA VAL A 18 -27.85 41.06 3.46
C VAL A 18 -29.22 40.97 2.78
N ALA A 19 -29.90 39.83 2.89
CA ALA A 19 -31.23 39.63 2.32
C ALA A 19 -32.27 40.56 2.96
N LEU A 20 -32.24 40.72 4.28
CA LEU A 20 -33.13 41.62 5.02
C LEU A 20 -32.89 43.09 4.64
N GLN A 21 -31.64 43.52 4.50
CA GLN A 21 -31.31 44.87 4.04
C GLN A 21 -31.78 45.12 2.61
N ASN A 22 -31.59 44.15 1.71
CA ASN A 22 -32.06 44.26 0.33
C ASN A 22 -33.58 44.28 0.25
N PHE A 23 -34.26 43.45 1.04
CA PHE A 23 -35.73 43.45 1.14
C PHE A 23 -36.25 44.79 1.68
N ALA A 24 -35.62 45.35 2.70
CA ALA A 24 -36.00 46.63 3.26
C ALA A 24 -35.87 47.78 2.25
N ARG A 25 -34.82 47.77 1.44
CA ARG A 25 -34.63 48.75 0.34
C ARG A 25 -35.69 48.60 -0.76
N GLN A 26 -36.06 47.37 -1.11
CA GLN A 26 -37.01 47.11 -2.20
C GLN A 26 -38.47 47.31 -1.78
N HIS A 27 -38.80 47.07 -0.52
CA HIS A 27 -40.17 47.11 0.01
C HIS A 27 -40.23 47.89 1.34
N PRO A 28 -40.03 49.23 1.31
CA PRO A 28 -39.95 50.05 2.52
C PRO A 28 -41.24 50.02 3.35
N ASP A 29 -42.41 50.00 2.71
CA ASP A 29 -43.71 49.99 3.40
C ASP A 29 -43.95 48.72 4.23
N VAL A 30 -43.49 47.57 3.73
CA VAL A 30 -43.63 46.27 4.42
C VAL A 30 -42.54 46.11 5.48
N ALA A 31 -41.32 46.53 5.16
CA ALA A 31 -40.19 46.49 6.09
C ALA A 31 -40.37 47.40 7.30
N GLY A 32 -41.01 48.56 7.11
CA GLY A 32 -41.40 49.46 8.20
C GLY A 32 -42.42 48.83 9.16
N ARG A 33 -43.38 48.05 8.64
CA ARG A 33 -44.36 47.29 9.47
C ARG A 33 -43.69 46.18 10.26
N MET A 34 -42.69 45.52 9.68
CA MET A 34 -41.91 44.45 10.31
C MET A 34 -40.73 44.96 11.14
N LYS A 35 -40.53 46.29 11.24
CA LYS A 35 -39.45 46.94 12.00
C LYS A 35 -38.04 46.44 11.63
N LEU A 36 -37.83 46.05 10.37
CA LEU A 36 -36.55 45.48 9.90
C LEU A 36 -35.40 46.48 9.86
N ASP A 37 -35.71 47.78 9.69
CA ASP A 37 -34.75 48.90 9.63
C ASP A 37 -34.33 49.46 11.00
N SER A 38 -35.05 49.11 12.07
CA SER A 38 -34.82 49.70 13.40
C SER A 38 -33.85 48.86 14.24
N ARG A 39 -32.94 49.54 14.97
CA ARG A 39 -31.99 48.95 15.95
C ARG A 39 -32.65 48.24 17.14
N SER A 40 -33.97 48.26 17.22
CA SER A 40 -34.78 47.62 18.27
C SER A 40 -35.71 46.60 17.63
N ARG A 41 -35.11 45.51 17.13
CA ARG A 41 -35.86 44.33 16.68
C ARG A 41 -36.51 43.67 17.89
N ASP A 42 -37.68 43.07 17.68
CA ASP A 42 -38.31 42.24 18.70
C ASP A 42 -37.40 41.01 18.95
N PRO A 43 -36.98 40.74 20.19
CA PRO A 43 -36.14 39.59 20.52
C PRO A 43 -36.71 38.25 20.03
N HIS A 44 -38.03 38.10 19.96
CA HIS A 44 -38.67 36.87 19.48
C HIS A 44 -38.57 36.71 17.96
N ILE A 45 -38.67 37.79 17.20
CA ILE A 45 -38.50 37.78 15.74
C ILE A 45 -37.04 37.50 15.41
N GLU A 46 -36.11 38.09 16.15
CA GLU A 46 -34.68 37.83 16.02
C GLU A 46 -34.37 36.35 16.30
N LEU A 47 -34.91 35.76 17.38
CA LEU A 47 -34.79 34.32 17.64
C LEU A 47 -35.37 33.45 16.51
N LEU A 48 -36.49 33.84 15.91
CA LEU A 48 -37.07 33.10 14.77
C LEU A 48 -36.17 33.17 13.52
N LEU A 49 -35.58 34.32 13.25
CA LEU A 49 -34.62 34.51 12.16
C LEU A 49 -33.35 33.69 12.38
N HIS A 50 -32.82 33.69 13.61
CA HIS A 50 -31.73 32.80 14.02
C HIS A 50 -32.10 31.32 13.87
N GLY A 51 -33.31 30.93 14.29
CA GLY A 51 -33.82 29.56 14.13
C GLY A 51 -33.95 29.16 12.65
N SER A 52 -34.39 30.07 11.79
CA SER A 52 -34.49 29.85 10.34
C SER A 52 -33.11 29.68 9.70
N ALA A 53 -32.15 30.54 10.04
CA ALA A 53 -30.77 30.43 9.59
C ALA A 53 -30.12 29.12 10.07
N TYR A 54 -30.40 28.69 11.29
CA TYR A 54 -29.94 27.40 11.82
C TYR A 54 -30.49 26.21 11.01
N LEU A 55 -31.79 26.20 10.70
CA LEU A 55 -32.39 25.14 9.89
C LEU A 55 -31.82 25.13 8.47
N GLN A 56 -31.62 26.30 7.85
CA GLN A 56 -30.99 26.41 6.54
C GLN A 56 -29.52 25.95 6.55
N ALA A 57 -28.78 26.31 7.59
CA ALA A 57 -27.40 25.85 7.80
C ALA A 57 -27.32 24.33 7.90
N ARG A 58 -28.24 23.69 8.65
CA ARG A 58 -28.35 22.22 8.73
C ARG A 58 -28.67 21.59 7.36
N VAL A 59 -29.56 22.18 6.58
CA VAL A 59 -29.88 21.69 5.23
C VAL A 59 -28.67 21.80 4.30
N LYS A 60 -27.97 22.94 4.30
CA LYS A 60 -26.75 23.14 3.50
C LYS A 60 -25.63 22.18 3.92
N GLU A 61 -25.44 21.99 5.21
CA GLU A 61 -24.48 21.01 5.72
C GLU A 61 -24.82 19.59 5.21
N GLN A 62 -26.11 19.19 5.24
CA GLN A 62 -26.54 17.90 4.70
C GLN A 62 -26.35 17.77 3.19
N ILE A 63 -26.64 18.82 2.42
CA ILE A 63 -26.44 18.83 0.96
C ILE A 63 -24.95 18.66 0.64
N ASP A 64 -24.08 19.41 1.32
CA ASP A 64 -22.64 19.31 1.13
C ASP A 64 -22.13 17.90 1.49
N LEU A 65 -22.63 17.30 2.59
CA LEU A 65 -22.34 15.91 2.94
C LEU A 65 -22.80 14.93 1.85
N GLY A 66 -23.97 15.17 1.24
CA GLY A 66 -24.51 14.35 0.15
C GLY A 66 -23.57 14.26 -1.07
N VAL A 67 -22.97 15.37 -1.49
CA VAL A 67 -22.02 15.39 -2.63
C VAL A 67 -20.77 14.53 -2.36
N HIS A 68 -20.31 14.48 -1.11
CA HIS A 68 -19.19 13.63 -0.72
C HIS A 68 -19.54 12.14 -0.82
N HIS A 69 -20.72 11.75 -0.35
CA HIS A 69 -21.18 10.37 -0.45
C HIS A 69 -21.29 9.88 -1.90
N VAL A 70 -21.68 10.75 -2.83
CA VAL A 70 -21.72 10.43 -4.27
C VAL A 70 -20.31 10.19 -4.81
N SER A 71 -19.38 11.09 -4.52
CA SER A 71 -17.98 10.98 -4.99
C SER A 71 -17.30 9.72 -4.43
N GLU A 72 -17.50 9.42 -3.14
CA GLU A 72 -16.98 8.22 -2.49
C GLU A 72 -17.59 6.94 -3.07
N SER A 73 -18.89 6.95 -3.33
CA SER A 73 -19.59 5.82 -3.96
C SER A 73 -19.06 5.53 -5.36
N LEU A 74 -18.86 6.56 -6.18
CA LEU A 74 -18.26 6.42 -7.51
C LEU A 74 -16.81 5.93 -7.45
N LEU A 75 -16.00 6.45 -6.52
CA LEU A 75 -14.63 6.00 -6.35
C LEU A 75 -14.57 4.54 -5.87
N ARG A 76 -15.48 4.14 -4.97
CA ARG A 76 -15.60 2.74 -4.51
C ARG A 76 -15.97 1.79 -5.65
N HIS A 77 -16.77 2.26 -6.61
CA HIS A 77 -17.12 1.50 -7.81
C HIS A 77 -15.95 1.40 -8.81
N LEU A 78 -15.31 2.52 -9.13
CA LEU A 78 -14.28 2.59 -10.17
C LEU A 78 -12.92 2.08 -9.70
N ALA A 79 -12.56 2.37 -8.45
CA ALA A 79 -11.22 2.14 -7.91
C ALA A 79 -11.27 1.90 -6.38
N PRO A 80 -11.89 0.79 -5.93
CA PRO A 80 -12.09 0.49 -4.50
C PRO A 80 -10.78 0.51 -3.69
N GLN A 81 -9.66 0.14 -4.30
CA GLN A 81 -8.34 0.06 -3.66
C GLN A 81 -7.83 1.37 -3.05
N TYR A 82 -8.34 2.54 -3.45
CA TYR A 82 -7.99 3.82 -2.83
C TYR A 82 -8.73 4.10 -1.53
N LEU A 83 -9.85 3.42 -1.31
CA LEU A 83 -10.63 3.52 -0.07
C LEU A 83 -10.37 2.33 0.86
N MET A 84 -9.70 1.28 0.36
CA MET A 84 -9.36 0.13 1.18
C MET A 84 -8.27 0.47 2.19
N PRO A 85 -8.43 0.07 3.46
CA PRO A 85 -7.36 0.21 4.42
C PRO A 85 -6.13 -0.62 4.03
N ARG A 86 -4.97 -0.13 4.46
CA ARG A 86 -3.66 -0.77 4.30
C ARG A 86 -3.29 -1.48 5.62
N PRO A 87 -3.36 -2.82 5.66
CA PRO A 87 -2.99 -3.59 6.85
C PRO A 87 -1.51 -3.42 7.19
N SER A 88 -1.16 -3.76 8.44
CA SER A 88 0.23 -3.88 8.86
C SER A 88 0.94 -4.98 8.06
N LYS A 89 2.17 -4.70 7.62
CA LYS A 89 3.04 -5.66 6.94
C LYS A 89 4.36 -5.84 7.69
N THR A 90 5.03 -6.96 7.49
CA THR A 90 6.39 -7.23 8.00
C THR A 90 7.14 -8.15 7.05
N ILE A 91 8.48 -8.20 7.16
CA ILE A 91 9.30 -9.18 6.45
C ILE A 91 9.55 -10.37 7.36
N VAL A 92 9.33 -11.57 6.82
CA VAL A 92 9.48 -12.84 7.52
C VAL A 92 10.59 -13.65 6.88
N GLU A 93 11.50 -14.17 7.70
CA GLU A 93 12.57 -15.10 7.31
C GLU A 93 12.12 -16.54 7.61
N PHE A 94 12.21 -17.41 6.60
CA PHE A 94 12.10 -18.85 6.78
C PHE A 94 13.48 -19.46 6.97
N SER A 95 13.63 -20.26 8.01
CA SER A 95 14.89 -20.90 8.39
C SER A 95 14.67 -22.38 8.64
N SER A 96 15.66 -23.19 8.28
CA SER A 96 15.64 -24.61 8.61
C SER A 96 16.01 -24.83 10.08
N LEU A 97 15.17 -25.55 10.80
CA LEU A 97 15.42 -25.93 12.19
C LEU A 97 16.69 -26.80 12.23
N LYS A 98 17.73 -26.32 12.93
CA LYS A 98 19.03 -27.02 13.04
C LYS A 98 19.64 -27.41 11.69
N ASN A 99 19.32 -26.69 10.61
CA ASN A 99 19.81 -26.98 9.26
C ASN A 99 19.50 -28.41 8.78
N GLN A 100 18.33 -28.95 9.15
CA GLN A 100 17.91 -30.32 8.81
C GLN A 100 17.23 -30.45 7.43
N LEU A 101 16.96 -29.33 6.75
CA LEU A 101 16.32 -29.36 5.44
C LEU A 101 17.30 -29.89 4.40
N ILE A 102 16.95 -31.00 3.74
CA ILE A 102 17.79 -31.71 2.76
C ILE A 102 17.41 -31.35 1.31
N PHE A 103 16.13 -31.06 1.06
CA PHE A 103 15.62 -30.72 -0.27
C PHE A 103 15.00 -29.32 -0.26
N PRO A 104 15.07 -28.58 -1.38
CA PRO A 104 14.40 -27.29 -1.48
C PRO A 104 12.89 -27.47 -1.31
N GLU A 105 12.28 -26.63 -0.48
CA GLU A 105 10.85 -26.65 -0.19
C GLU A 105 10.19 -25.39 -0.74
N ILE A 106 9.11 -25.56 -1.49
CA ILE A 106 8.34 -24.45 -2.05
C ILE A 106 7.25 -24.09 -1.05
N ILE A 107 7.32 -22.86 -0.53
CA ILE A 107 6.32 -22.29 0.37
C ILE A 107 5.31 -21.52 -0.48
N PRO A 108 4.05 -21.94 -0.55
CA PRO A 108 3.04 -21.25 -1.34
C PRO A 108 2.71 -19.87 -0.74
N ALA A 109 2.11 -19.00 -1.55
CA ALA A 109 1.50 -17.77 -1.05
C ALA A 109 0.31 -18.10 -0.12
N GLY A 110 0.03 -17.20 0.83
CA GLY A 110 -1.10 -17.32 1.77
C GLY A 110 -0.85 -18.27 2.94
N VAL A 111 0.42 -18.50 3.31
CA VAL A 111 0.81 -19.32 4.46
C VAL A 111 0.58 -18.56 5.76
N LYS A 112 -0.04 -19.23 6.74
CA LYS A 112 -0.42 -18.60 8.00
C LYS A 112 0.72 -18.55 9.03
N LEU A 113 0.86 -17.38 9.63
CA LEU A 113 1.80 -17.07 10.70
C LEU A 113 1.03 -16.44 11.86
N VAL A 114 1.32 -16.85 13.10
CA VAL A 114 0.60 -16.37 14.29
C VAL A 114 1.55 -15.84 15.36
N SER A 115 1.09 -14.85 16.11
CA SER A 115 1.77 -14.38 17.33
C SER A 115 1.30 -15.16 18.57
N LYS A 116 1.94 -14.89 19.71
CA LYS A 116 1.30 -15.17 21.01
C LYS A 116 0.11 -14.22 21.22
N PRO A 117 -0.84 -14.55 22.11
CA PRO A 117 -1.89 -13.61 22.51
C PRO A 117 -1.27 -12.32 23.08
N VAL A 118 -1.69 -11.16 22.57
CA VAL A 118 -1.16 -9.83 22.94
C VAL A 118 -2.28 -8.82 23.21
N GLY A 119 -1.94 -7.77 23.96
CA GLY A 119 -2.85 -6.68 24.32
C GLY A 119 -3.88 -7.07 25.38
N ASP A 120 -4.74 -6.11 25.73
CA ASP A 120 -5.76 -6.27 26.78
C ASP A 120 -6.85 -7.26 26.37
N GLU A 121 -7.15 -7.36 25.07
CA GLU A 121 -8.13 -8.29 24.50
C GLU A 121 -7.55 -9.71 24.27
N HIS A 122 -6.29 -9.98 24.64
CA HIS A 122 -5.58 -11.25 24.42
C HIS A 122 -5.74 -11.80 22.98
N THR A 123 -5.57 -10.93 22.00
CA THR A 123 -5.77 -11.27 20.58
C THR A 123 -4.54 -11.94 19.99
N VAL A 124 -4.74 -13.04 19.28
CA VAL A 124 -3.72 -13.68 18.44
C VAL A 124 -3.68 -12.94 17.11
N LEU A 125 -2.51 -12.45 16.73
CA LEU A 125 -2.32 -11.73 15.47
C LEU A 125 -2.01 -12.73 14.36
N GLU A 126 -2.78 -12.66 13.28
CA GLU A 126 -2.63 -13.54 12.12
C GLU A 126 -2.01 -12.79 10.95
N PHE A 127 -0.99 -13.40 10.36
CA PHE A 127 -0.30 -12.91 9.17
C PHE A 127 -0.30 -13.98 8.10
N ILE A 128 -0.25 -13.54 6.85
CA ILE A 128 -0.22 -14.41 5.68
C ILE A 128 0.89 -13.98 4.73
N THR A 129 1.57 -14.94 4.09
CA THR A 129 2.60 -14.64 3.09
C THR A 129 1.99 -14.09 1.80
N GLU A 130 2.61 -13.07 1.20
CA GLU A 130 2.06 -12.42 -0.01
C GLU A 130 2.53 -13.09 -1.31
N GLU A 131 3.63 -13.84 -1.27
CA GLU A 131 4.27 -14.43 -2.44
C GLU A 131 4.72 -15.86 -2.14
N GLU A 132 4.87 -16.65 -3.20
CA GLU A 132 5.53 -17.95 -3.13
C GLU A 132 7.05 -17.76 -2.99
N ILE A 133 7.69 -18.60 -2.16
CA ILE A 133 9.14 -18.58 -1.98
C ILE A 133 9.70 -19.99 -1.90
N VAL A 134 10.88 -20.18 -2.48
CA VAL A 134 11.65 -21.43 -2.37
C VAL A 134 12.64 -21.30 -1.23
N VAL A 135 12.54 -22.17 -0.23
CA VAL A 135 13.54 -22.29 0.83
C VAL A 135 14.57 -23.31 0.39
N ASN A 136 15.81 -22.86 0.20
CA ASN A 136 16.90 -23.71 -0.22
C ASN A 136 17.63 -24.31 0.99
N PRO A 137 18.19 -25.52 0.86
CA PRO A 137 18.93 -26.21 1.92
C PRO A 137 20.38 -25.69 2.08
N PHE A 138 20.56 -24.36 2.09
CA PHE A 138 21.83 -23.71 2.41
C PHE A 138 21.59 -22.41 3.17
N HIS A 139 22.60 -21.92 3.87
CA HIS A 139 22.53 -20.67 4.61
C HIS A 139 23.80 -19.84 4.43
N LEU A 140 23.66 -18.53 4.65
CA LEU A 140 24.78 -17.60 4.65
C LEU A 140 25.57 -17.74 5.95
N VAL A 141 26.87 -18.01 5.85
CA VAL A 141 27.79 -18.24 6.97
C VAL A 141 28.65 -17.03 7.27
N ALA A 142 29.04 -16.27 6.23
CA ALA A 142 29.85 -15.07 6.40
C ALA A 142 29.50 -14.04 5.33
N CYS A 143 29.57 -12.78 5.74
CA CYS A 143 29.46 -11.61 4.89
C CYS A 143 30.64 -10.72 5.26
N GLU A 144 31.65 -10.71 4.39
CA GLU A 144 32.95 -10.09 4.66
C GLU A 144 33.26 -9.07 3.58
N TRP A 145 33.99 -8.03 3.98
CA TRP A 145 34.53 -7.05 3.07
C TRP A 145 36.01 -7.37 2.81
N ALA A 146 36.37 -7.59 1.56
CA ALA A 146 37.74 -7.81 1.14
C ALA A 146 38.17 -6.67 0.21
N ASP A 147 39.31 -6.05 0.52
CA ASP A 147 39.95 -5.12 -0.41
C ASP A 147 40.92 -5.92 -1.29
N SER A 148 40.68 -5.90 -2.61
CA SER A 148 41.61 -6.53 -3.53
C SER A 148 42.85 -5.65 -3.73
N LEU A 149 43.98 -6.28 -4.04
CA LEU A 149 45.25 -5.62 -4.38
C LEU A 149 45.11 -4.63 -5.56
N SER A 150 44.08 -4.77 -6.39
CA SER A 150 43.75 -3.91 -7.53
C SER A 150 42.98 -2.62 -7.19
N SER A 151 42.87 -2.24 -5.91
CA SER A 151 42.03 -1.12 -5.42
C SER A 151 40.53 -1.30 -5.67
N GLN A 152 40.09 -2.53 -5.93
CA GLN A 152 38.68 -2.87 -6.06
C GLN A 152 38.12 -3.36 -4.72
N SER A 153 37.01 -2.76 -4.33
CA SER A 153 36.20 -3.18 -3.20
C SER A 153 35.44 -4.46 -3.55
N VAL A 154 35.56 -5.51 -2.74
CA VAL A 154 34.89 -6.81 -2.99
C VAL A 154 34.07 -7.21 -1.77
N LEU A 155 32.78 -7.45 -1.97
CA LEU A 155 31.90 -8.07 -1.00
C LEU A 155 31.95 -9.60 -1.18
N LYS A 156 32.31 -10.31 -0.11
CA LYS A 156 32.37 -11.77 -0.07
C LYS A 156 31.19 -12.33 0.70
N LEU A 157 30.39 -13.17 0.06
CA LEU A 157 29.28 -13.91 0.66
C LEU A 157 29.61 -15.40 0.65
N SER A 158 29.80 -15.99 1.83
CA SER A 158 30.11 -17.42 1.98
C SER A 158 28.86 -18.20 2.39
N PHE A 159 28.52 -19.22 1.63
CA PHE A 159 27.36 -20.08 1.85
C PHE A 159 27.79 -21.51 2.18
N LYS A 160 27.02 -22.16 3.05
CA LYS A 160 27.19 -23.57 3.42
C LYS A 160 25.91 -24.34 3.23
N LEU A 161 26.02 -25.52 2.62
CA LEU A 161 24.94 -26.48 2.47
C LEU A 161 24.61 -27.16 3.80
N ASN A 162 23.34 -27.51 3.97
CA ASN A 162 22.88 -28.29 5.11
C ASN A 162 23.43 -29.72 5.03
N GLU A 163 23.71 -30.33 6.19
CA GLU A 163 24.29 -31.68 6.26
C GLU A 163 23.35 -32.70 5.59
N GLY A 164 23.91 -33.59 4.76
CA GLY A 164 23.15 -34.61 4.02
C GLY A 164 22.54 -34.12 2.71
N THR A 165 22.70 -32.85 2.35
CA THR A 165 22.22 -32.29 1.08
C THR A 165 23.14 -32.66 -0.08
N ALA A 166 22.61 -33.26 -1.13
CA ALA A 166 23.36 -33.53 -2.35
C ALA A 166 23.54 -32.23 -3.17
N PRO A 167 24.77 -31.74 -3.45
CA PRO A 167 24.98 -30.48 -4.17
C PRO A 167 24.30 -30.43 -5.55
N ALA A 168 24.21 -31.59 -6.21
CA ALA A 168 23.61 -31.72 -7.54
C ALA A 168 22.08 -31.57 -7.58
N SER A 169 21.37 -31.68 -6.44
CA SER A 169 19.91 -31.50 -6.38
C SER A 169 19.49 -30.04 -6.39
N ILE A 170 20.42 -29.12 -6.12
CA ILE A 170 20.13 -27.70 -6.01
C ILE A 170 20.33 -27.04 -7.36
N ARG A 171 19.23 -26.58 -7.93
CA ARG A 171 19.24 -25.70 -9.10
C ARG A 171 19.09 -24.28 -8.60
N LEU A 172 20.20 -23.55 -8.61
CA LEU A 172 20.18 -22.12 -8.35
C LEU A 172 19.51 -21.42 -9.55
N GLY A 173 18.45 -20.67 -9.28
CA GLY A 173 17.83 -19.77 -10.24
C GLY A 173 18.02 -18.33 -9.78
N LEU A 174 16.92 -17.60 -9.65
CA LEU A 174 16.92 -16.26 -9.04
C LEU A 174 16.97 -16.38 -7.51
N LEU A 175 18.05 -15.95 -6.90
CA LEU A 175 18.20 -15.92 -5.45
C LEU A 175 17.86 -14.52 -4.90
N PRO A 176 16.72 -14.34 -4.22
CA PRO A 176 16.38 -13.07 -3.60
C PRO A 176 17.20 -12.87 -2.31
N LEU A 177 17.97 -11.79 -2.25
CA LEU A 177 18.69 -11.29 -1.09
C LEU A 177 17.92 -10.13 -0.48
N PHE A 178 17.50 -10.28 0.78
CA PHE A 178 16.88 -9.19 1.53
C PHE A 178 17.94 -8.39 2.28
N ILE A 179 17.96 -7.07 2.11
CA ILE A 179 18.88 -6.18 2.83
C ILE A 179 18.24 -5.78 4.17
N ASN A 180 18.74 -6.34 5.25
CA ASN A 180 18.27 -6.12 6.62
C ASN A 180 19.20 -5.14 7.37
N ALA A 181 18.98 -3.85 7.16
CA ALA A 181 19.71 -2.76 7.81
C ALA A 181 18.77 -1.55 8.05
N PRO A 182 19.23 -0.47 8.69
CA PRO A 182 18.47 0.78 8.72
C PRO A 182 18.18 1.30 7.30
N SER A 183 17.05 1.99 7.12
CA SER A 183 16.56 2.39 5.78
C SER A 183 17.60 3.09 4.89
N HIS A 184 18.41 3.99 5.44
CA HIS A 184 19.46 4.69 4.68
C HIS A 184 20.53 3.71 4.15
N VAL A 185 20.97 2.75 4.97
CA VAL A 185 21.92 1.71 4.60
C VAL A 185 21.32 0.77 3.55
N CYS A 186 20.04 0.38 3.70
CA CYS A 186 19.35 -0.45 2.70
C CYS A 186 19.31 0.21 1.33
N LYS A 187 18.95 1.50 1.27
CA LYS A 187 18.92 2.27 0.01
C LYS A 187 20.32 2.36 -0.60
N GLN A 188 21.34 2.59 0.22
CA GLN A 188 22.73 2.65 -0.22
C GLN A 188 23.21 1.33 -0.82
N TRP A 189 23.02 0.21 -0.13
CA TRP A 189 23.37 -1.10 -0.66
C TRP A 189 22.57 -1.45 -1.92
N LYS A 190 21.28 -1.10 -1.98
CA LYS A 190 20.47 -1.30 -3.19
C LYS A 190 21.03 -0.50 -4.36
N TYR A 191 21.42 0.75 -4.15
CA TYR A 191 22.07 1.58 -5.17
C TYR A 191 23.40 0.96 -5.64
N ASP A 192 24.26 0.59 -4.69
CA ASP A 192 25.58 0.03 -5.00
C ASP A 192 25.50 -1.30 -5.76
N LEU A 193 24.58 -2.19 -5.37
CA LEU A 193 24.37 -3.49 -6.02
C LEU A 193 23.74 -3.38 -7.42
N LEU A 194 22.95 -2.33 -7.69
CA LEU A 194 22.23 -2.18 -8.96
C LEU A 194 22.93 -1.29 -9.99
N GLN A 195 23.92 -0.49 -9.59
CA GLN A 195 24.59 0.46 -10.48
C GLN A 195 26.11 0.32 -10.53
N ASN A 196 26.73 -0.14 -9.44
CA ASN A 196 28.17 -0.02 -9.26
C ASN A 196 28.92 -1.36 -9.30
N VAL A 197 28.27 -2.43 -9.74
CA VAL A 197 28.90 -3.76 -9.82
C VAL A 197 29.74 -3.86 -11.08
N SER A 198 31.00 -4.28 -10.92
CA SER A 198 31.93 -4.54 -12.02
C SER A 198 31.85 -6.00 -12.46
N GLU A 199 31.93 -6.92 -11.50
CA GLU A 199 32.03 -8.34 -11.74
C GLU A 199 31.44 -9.14 -10.58
N VAL A 200 30.74 -10.22 -10.92
CA VAL A 200 30.29 -11.23 -9.97
C VAL A 200 30.98 -12.55 -10.31
N SER A 201 31.71 -13.11 -9.35
CA SER A 201 32.39 -14.39 -9.49
C SER A 201 32.00 -15.37 -8.39
N LEU A 202 32.05 -16.65 -8.74
CA LEU A 202 31.72 -17.76 -7.86
C LEU A 202 32.94 -18.63 -7.65
N LYS A 203 33.27 -18.90 -6.38
CA LYS A 203 34.28 -19.88 -6.01
C LYS A 203 33.61 -21.08 -5.35
N GLN A 204 33.90 -22.26 -5.87
CA GLN A 204 33.45 -23.53 -5.29
C GLN A 204 34.68 -24.41 -5.00
N SER A 205 34.88 -24.78 -3.74
CA SER A 205 35.98 -25.68 -3.32
C SER A 205 37.36 -25.29 -3.92
N LEU A 206 38.13 -26.26 -4.42
CA LEU A 206 39.47 -26.12 -5.02
C LEU A 206 39.49 -25.50 -6.43
N ARG A 207 38.34 -25.13 -7.01
CA ARG A 207 38.29 -24.49 -8.33
C ARG A 207 38.42 -22.97 -8.17
N ASP A 208 39.29 -22.37 -8.97
CA ASP A 208 39.44 -20.92 -9.05
C ASP A 208 38.17 -20.25 -9.57
N GLY A 209 37.97 -18.99 -9.17
CA GLY A 209 36.72 -18.25 -9.33
C GLY A 209 36.21 -18.24 -10.77
N GLN A 210 35.03 -18.82 -10.98
CA GLN A 210 34.31 -18.74 -12.24
C GLN A 210 33.56 -17.40 -12.31
N ARG A 211 33.83 -16.59 -13.33
CA ARG A 211 33.05 -15.37 -13.60
C ARG A 211 31.64 -15.75 -14.04
N ILE A 212 30.64 -15.26 -13.31
CA ILE A 212 29.22 -15.44 -13.62
C ILE A 212 28.76 -14.36 -14.60
N GLY A 213 29.13 -13.11 -14.34
CA GLY A 213 28.75 -11.95 -15.15
C GLY A 213 29.15 -10.63 -14.49
N GLY A 214 28.45 -9.56 -14.84
CA GLY A 214 28.61 -8.21 -14.28
C GLY A 214 27.33 -7.70 -13.62
N GLN A 215 26.88 -6.52 -14.04
CA GLN A 215 25.73 -5.82 -13.47
C GLN A 215 24.40 -6.51 -13.80
N GLU A 216 24.32 -7.18 -14.94
CA GLU A 216 23.13 -7.89 -15.44
C GLU A 216 22.68 -9.04 -14.52
N VAL A 217 23.58 -9.54 -13.68
CA VAL A 217 23.32 -10.63 -12.74
C VAL A 217 22.53 -10.14 -11.53
N LEU A 218 22.64 -8.86 -11.17
CA LEU A 218 21.97 -8.27 -10.02
C LEU A 218 20.84 -7.34 -10.48
N THR A 219 19.62 -7.76 -10.22
CA THR A 219 18.40 -7.04 -10.61
C THR A 219 17.54 -6.73 -9.40
N ALA A 220 16.72 -5.67 -9.49
CA ALA A 220 15.75 -5.39 -8.44
C ALA A 220 14.63 -6.44 -8.47
N LYS A 221 14.25 -6.98 -7.31
CA LYS A 221 13.12 -7.91 -7.25
C LYS A 221 11.84 -7.20 -7.70
N GLN A 222 11.14 -7.78 -8.67
CA GLN A 222 9.76 -7.40 -8.96
C GLN A 222 8.84 -8.12 -7.98
N ASN A 223 8.17 -7.35 -7.12
CA ASN A 223 7.17 -7.90 -6.22
C ASN A 223 5.91 -8.24 -7.01
N LYS A 224 5.49 -9.49 -6.96
CA LYS A 224 4.23 -9.96 -7.53
C LYS A 224 3.28 -10.14 -6.36
N THR A 225 2.53 -9.09 -6.01
CA THR A 225 1.55 -9.18 -4.93
C THR A 225 0.41 -10.13 -5.35
N ALA A 226 0.48 -11.40 -4.92
CA ALA A 226 -0.51 -12.42 -5.26
C ALA A 226 -1.81 -12.27 -4.43
N PHE A 227 -1.73 -11.59 -3.28
CA PHE A 227 -2.79 -11.61 -2.27
C PHE A 227 -4.04 -10.75 -2.59
N ARG A 228 -4.08 -10.04 -3.73
CA ARG A 228 -5.30 -9.32 -4.13
C ARG A 228 -5.69 -9.69 -5.55
N GLY A 229 -6.63 -10.63 -5.66
CA GLY A 229 -7.20 -11.08 -6.92
C GLY A 229 -7.71 -9.91 -7.77
N SER A 230 -7.36 -9.95 -9.05
CA SER A 230 -7.99 -9.22 -10.16
C SER A 230 -8.35 -7.76 -9.89
N VAL A 231 -7.40 -6.83 -10.05
CA VAL A 231 -7.76 -5.47 -10.46
C VAL A 231 -6.77 -4.99 -11.54
N ASP A 232 -7.28 -5.01 -12.78
CA ASP A 232 -6.80 -4.32 -13.98
C ASP A 232 -6.14 -2.96 -13.72
N ARG A 233 -5.17 -2.56 -14.57
CA ARG A 233 -4.46 -1.24 -14.75
C ARG A 233 -4.13 -0.40 -13.49
N LEU A 234 -5.10 -0.18 -12.61
CA LEU A 234 -5.05 0.42 -11.29
C LEU A 234 -4.23 -0.38 -10.26
N GLY A 235 -3.96 -1.66 -10.52
CA GLY A 235 -3.05 -2.47 -9.70
C GLY A 235 -1.65 -1.85 -9.55
N ALA A 236 -1.19 -1.06 -10.52
CA ALA A 236 0.10 -0.41 -10.41
C ALA A 236 0.07 0.85 -9.50
N MET A 237 -1.06 1.57 -9.43
CA MET A 237 -1.21 2.67 -8.46
C MET A 237 -1.28 2.13 -7.03
N HIS A 238 -1.74 0.89 -6.86
CA HIS A 238 -1.63 0.19 -5.59
C HIS A 238 -0.17 -0.04 -5.18
N VAL A 239 0.70 -0.48 -6.10
CA VAL A 239 2.14 -0.64 -5.85
C VAL A 239 2.77 0.68 -5.37
N ALA A 240 2.37 1.81 -5.94
CA ALA A 240 2.82 3.12 -5.50
C ALA A 240 2.40 3.43 -4.06
N GLY A 241 1.14 3.17 -3.72
CA GLY A 241 0.64 3.27 -2.35
C GLY A 241 1.36 2.32 -1.37
N GLU A 242 1.69 1.11 -1.80
CA GLU A 242 2.45 0.15 -0.99
C GLU A 242 3.87 0.65 -0.71
N TYR A 243 4.52 1.33 -1.65
CA TYR A 243 5.84 1.93 -1.43
C TYR A 243 5.84 2.97 -0.31
N PHE A 244 4.83 3.86 -0.27
CA PHE A 244 4.69 4.84 0.82
C PHE A 244 4.32 4.22 2.16
N HIS A 245 3.63 3.08 2.14
CA HIS A 245 3.15 2.41 3.34
C HIS A 245 4.18 1.49 3.97
N PHE A 246 4.90 0.72 3.14
CA PHE A 246 5.86 -0.29 3.56
C PHE A 246 7.03 -0.38 2.57
N PRO A 247 7.96 0.61 2.59
CA PRO A 247 9.11 0.67 1.68
C PRO A 247 10.06 -0.52 1.84
N GLU A 248 10.08 -1.17 3.00
CA GLU A 248 10.93 -2.32 3.29
C GLU A 248 10.71 -3.50 2.34
N GLN A 249 9.51 -3.62 1.77
CA GLN A 249 9.19 -4.63 0.76
C GLN A 249 10.03 -4.48 -0.52
N PHE A 250 10.68 -3.33 -0.74
CA PHE A 250 11.45 -3.01 -1.93
C PHE A 250 12.97 -3.08 -1.73
N TYR A 251 13.44 -3.53 -0.56
CA TYR A 251 14.86 -3.75 -0.25
C TYR A 251 15.37 -5.15 -0.62
N PHE A 252 14.77 -5.75 -1.65
CA PHE A 252 15.20 -7.03 -2.21
C PHE A 252 16.03 -6.82 -3.48
N VAL A 253 17.15 -7.51 -3.56
CA VAL A 253 17.98 -7.63 -4.77
C VAL A 253 17.99 -9.10 -5.18
N GLN A 254 17.75 -9.39 -6.45
CA GLN A 254 17.81 -10.72 -7.01
C GLN A 254 19.17 -10.94 -7.67
N LEU A 255 19.82 -12.03 -7.25
CA LEU A 255 21.05 -12.52 -7.85
C LEU A 255 20.69 -13.67 -8.79
N ASP A 256 20.94 -13.49 -10.09
CA ASP A 256 20.69 -14.51 -11.10
C ASP A 256 21.84 -15.54 -11.13
N LEU A 257 21.56 -16.73 -10.60
CA LEU A 257 22.51 -17.84 -10.60
C LEU A 257 22.08 -18.96 -11.56
N SER A 258 21.21 -18.63 -12.51
CA SER A 258 20.66 -19.59 -13.47
C SER A 258 21.76 -20.27 -14.28
N GLY A 259 21.73 -21.61 -14.31
CA GLY A 259 22.69 -22.43 -15.07
C GLY A 259 23.97 -22.78 -14.31
N ILE A 260 24.11 -22.36 -13.05
CA ILE A 260 25.23 -22.75 -12.18
C ILE A 260 24.87 -24.00 -11.40
N GLN A 261 25.71 -25.04 -11.51
CA GLN A 261 25.59 -26.25 -10.71
C GLN A 261 26.57 -26.20 -9.53
N ILE A 262 26.07 -26.46 -8.31
CA ILE A 262 26.91 -26.52 -7.12
C ILE A 262 27.58 -27.89 -7.05
N SER A 263 28.91 -27.92 -6.93
CA SER A 263 29.69 -29.16 -6.89
C SER A 263 30.31 -29.48 -5.53
N GLY A 264 30.23 -28.58 -4.54
CA GLY A 264 30.83 -28.74 -3.21
C GLY A 264 29.94 -28.24 -2.08
N GLU A 265 30.27 -28.60 -0.84
CA GLU A 265 29.49 -28.27 0.37
C GLU A 265 29.44 -26.76 0.69
N ASN A 266 30.48 -26.03 0.27
CA ASN A 266 30.60 -24.59 0.45
C ASN A 266 30.81 -23.91 -0.89
N PHE A 267 30.18 -22.76 -1.06
CA PHE A 267 30.41 -21.88 -2.20
C PHE A 267 30.48 -20.43 -1.72
N GLU A 268 31.31 -19.64 -2.39
CA GLU A 268 31.52 -18.24 -2.08
C GLU A 268 31.21 -17.39 -3.31
N ILE A 269 30.48 -16.30 -3.10
CA ILE A 269 30.14 -15.32 -4.14
C ILE A 269 30.91 -14.05 -3.84
N PHE A 270 31.67 -13.58 -4.82
CA PHE A 270 32.42 -12.33 -4.75
C PHE A 270 31.75 -11.31 -5.66
N ILE A 271 31.37 -10.18 -5.10
CA ILE A 271 30.78 -9.06 -5.81
C ILE A 271 31.81 -7.93 -5.78
N ALA A 272 32.46 -7.71 -6.92
CA ALA A 272 33.42 -6.63 -7.09
C ALA A 272 32.69 -5.37 -7.55
N PHE A 273 33.12 -4.22 -7.01
CA PHE A 273 32.55 -2.93 -7.35
C PHE A 273 33.53 -2.06 -8.16
N ARG A 274 32.98 -1.10 -8.92
CA ARG A 274 33.73 -0.20 -9.81
C ARG A 274 34.48 0.92 -9.09
N SER A 275 34.05 1.31 -7.89
CA SER A 275 34.69 2.36 -7.07
C SER A 275 34.83 1.94 -5.60
N ASN A 276 35.44 2.77 -4.76
CA ASN A 276 35.46 2.53 -3.31
C ASN A 276 34.07 2.81 -2.74
N HIS A 277 33.34 1.75 -2.39
CA HIS A 277 32.00 1.84 -1.81
C HIS A 277 32.02 1.76 -0.29
N THR A 278 30.90 2.14 0.31
CA THR A 278 30.73 2.13 1.75
C THR A 278 30.71 0.73 2.33
N ARG A 279 31.58 0.50 3.33
CA ARG A 279 31.60 -0.72 4.17
C ARG A 279 30.51 -0.72 5.25
N ALA A 280 29.50 0.14 5.11
CA ALA A 280 28.57 0.46 6.18
C ALA A 280 27.74 -0.76 6.55
N GLY A 281 27.88 -1.22 7.80
CA GLY A 281 27.05 -2.29 8.36
C GLY A 281 27.31 -3.69 7.80
N VAL A 282 28.45 -3.92 7.13
CA VAL A 282 28.83 -5.28 6.67
C VAL A 282 28.91 -6.21 7.88
N SER A 283 27.98 -7.15 7.91
CA SER A 283 27.85 -8.17 8.95
C SER A 283 27.03 -9.33 8.39
N LEU A 284 27.08 -10.47 9.08
CA LEU A 284 26.25 -11.64 8.74
C LEU A 284 24.76 -11.29 8.59
N ASN A 285 24.27 -10.33 9.38
CA ASN A 285 22.84 -9.99 9.42
C ASN A 285 22.41 -8.99 8.35
N LEU A 286 23.35 -8.46 7.55
CA LEU A 286 23.07 -7.50 6.49
C LEU A 286 22.22 -8.11 5.38
N PHE A 287 22.57 -9.32 4.93
CA PHE A 287 21.84 -10.04 3.91
C PHE A 287 21.13 -11.23 4.53
N LYS A 288 19.82 -11.33 4.28
CA LYS A 288 19.00 -12.45 4.72
C LYS A 288 18.43 -13.19 3.51
N LEU A 289 18.38 -14.52 3.63
CA LEU A 289 17.85 -15.43 2.64
C LEU A 289 16.43 -15.83 3.01
N HIS A 290 15.70 -16.42 2.05
CA HIS A 290 14.40 -17.04 2.30
C HIS A 290 13.39 -16.08 2.97
N CYS A 291 13.44 -14.81 2.58
CA CYS A 291 12.62 -13.75 3.15
C CYS A 291 11.43 -13.43 2.23
N VAL A 292 10.25 -13.24 2.82
CA VAL A 292 9.05 -12.82 2.10
C VAL A 292 8.26 -11.79 2.92
N SER A 293 7.49 -10.96 2.22
CA SER A 293 6.53 -10.06 2.85
C SER A 293 5.35 -10.85 3.41
N ALA A 294 4.96 -10.53 4.64
CA ALA A 294 3.77 -11.04 5.29
C ALA A 294 2.82 -9.89 5.66
N CYS A 295 1.54 -10.08 5.38
CA CYS A 295 0.49 -9.11 5.55
C CYS A 295 -0.46 -9.54 6.68
N ASN A 296 -0.86 -8.61 7.54
CA ASN A 296 -1.85 -8.87 8.59
C ASN A 296 -3.26 -8.89 7.98
N ALA A 297 -3.67 -10.05 7.48
CA ALA A 297 -4.99 -10.27 6.92
C ALA A 297 -5.42 -11.72 7.16
N PHE A 298 -6.68 -11.91 7.54
CA PHE A 298 -7.27 -13.23 7.78
C PHE A 298 -8.75 -13.23 7.39
N HIS A 299 -9.28 -14.41 7.09
CA HIS A 299 -10.70 -14.59 6.82
C HIS A 299 -11.44 -14.71 8.15
N ALA A 300 -12.53 -13.96 8.30
CA ALA A 300 -13.36 -13.94 9.48
C ALA A 300 -14.85 -13.96 9.10
N HIS A 301 -15.65 -14.57 9.96
CA HIS A 301 -17.11 -14.50 9.90
C HIS A 301 -17.57 -13.36 10.80
N CYS A 302 -18.44 -12.49 10.30
CA CYS A 302 -19.02 -11.41 11.08
C CYS A 302 -20.07 -11.94 12.06
N GLU A 303 -20.29 -11.18 13.13
CA GLU A 303 -21.43 -11.38 14.02
C GLU A 303 -22.76 -11.25 13.25
N PRO A 304 -23.74 -12.15 13.50
CA PRO A 304 -24.97 -12.17 12.74
C PRO A 304 -25.86 -10.97 13.09
N ILE A 305 -26.30 -10.27 12.05
CA ILE A 305 -27.14 -9.08 12.14
C ILE A 305 -28.60 -9.51 12.08
N ARG A 306 -29.39 -9.08 13.06
CA ARG A 306 -30.85 -9.22 13.02
C ARG A 306 -31.43 -8.06 12.23
N TYR A 307 -32.04 -8.36 11.10
CA TYR A 307 -32.71 -7.34 10.30
C TYR A 307 -34.01 -6.93 10.98
N GLU A 308 -34.18 -5.62 11.17
CA GLU A 308 -35.38 -4.98 11.70
C GLU A 308 -35.75 -3.81 10.79
N ASN A 309 -36.96 -3.79 10.23
CA ASN A 309 -37.38 -2.79 9.23
C ASN A 309 -37.44 -1.34 9.75
N THR A 310 -37.13 -1.12 11.02
CA THR A 310 -37.05 0.18 11.70
C THR A 310 -35.68 0.85 11.51
N GLN A 311 -34.63 0.09 11.18
CA GLN A 311 -33.27 0.58 11.05
C GLN A 311 -32.81 0.56 9.59
N HIS A 312 -32.18 1.65 9.15
CA HIS A 312 -31.66 1.80 7.78
C HIS A 312 -30.18 1.44 7.66
N GLU A 313 -29.45 1.39 8.77
CA GLU A 313 -28.02 1.07 8.81
C GLU A 313 -27.72 0.10 9.95
N TYR A 314 -26.97 -0.96 9.66
CA TYR A 314 -26.59 -1.97 10.64
C TYR A 314 -25.09 -1.96 10.85
N ALA A 315 -24.62 -1.95 12.10
CA ALA A 315 -23.20 -2.03 12.41
C ALA A 315 -22.64 -3.40 11.99
N LEU A 316 -21.53 -3.38 11.25
CA LEU A 316 -20.77 -4.58 10.90
C LEU A 316 -19.65 -4.76 11.93
N ILE A 317 -19.79 -5.78 12.75
CA ILE A 317 -18.83 -6.16 13.79
C ILE A 317 -18.31 -7.55 13.45
N ILE A 318 -16.99 -7.72 13.48
CA ILE A 318 -16.37 -9.01 13.20
C ILE A 318 -16.50 -9.92 14.43
N ASP A 319 -16.03 -9.44 15.59
CA ASP A 319 -16.08 -10.16 16.86
C ASP A 319 -16.47 -9.16 17.97
N GLN A 320 -17.58 -9.42 18.67
CA GLN A 320 -18.06 -8.57 19.77
C GLN A 320 -17.14 -8.59 20.98
N GLN A 321 -16.37 -9.67 21.19
CA GLN A 321 -15.43 -9.78 22.31
C GLN A 321 -14.15 -8.99 22.07
N LYS A 322 -13.86 -8.69 20.79
CA LYS A 322 -12.60 -8.09 20.33
C LYS A 322 -12.83 -6.88 19.40
N PRO A 323 -13.62 -5.88 19.84
CA PRO A 323 -14.03 -4.78 18.96
C PRO A 323 -12.87 -3.83 18.61
N SER A 324 -11.84 -3.73 19.47
CA SER A 324 -10.72 -2.80 19.26
C SER A 324 -9.57 -3.46 18.50
N SER A 325 -9.42 -4.78 18.62
CA SER A 325 -8.32 -5.52 18.00
C SER A 325 -8.63 -6.07 16.61
N GLN A 326 -9.87 -5.98 16.12
CA GLN A 326 -10.23 -6.44 14.78
C GLN A 326 -10.91 -5.34 13.97
N THR A 327 -10.54 -5.23 12.70
CA THR A 327 -11.07 -4.22 11.78
C THR A 327 -11.27 -4.84 10.41
N LEU A 328 -12.36 -4.45 9.75
CA LEU A 328 -12.71 -4.92 8.42
C LEU A 328 -11.73 -4.35 7.36
N LEU A 329 -11.21 -5.23 6.51
CA LEU A 329 -10.53 -4.83 5.27
C LEU A 329 -11.50 -4.82 4.08
N HIS A 330 -12.26 -5.90 3.88
CA HIS A 330 -13.20 -6.05 2.77
C HIS A 330 -14.30 -7.07 3.09
N VAL A 331 -15.53 -6.81 2.67
CA VAL A 331 -16.61 -7.81 2.73
C VAL A 331 -16.54 -8.70 1.49
N GLN A 332 -16.44 -10.01 1.70
CA GLN A 332 -16.34 -10.98 0.60
C GLN A 332 -17.72 -11.43 0.15
N LYS A 333 -18.58 -11.80 1.09
CA LYS A 333 -19.91 -12.35 0.81
C LYS A 333 -20.89 -11.98 1.92
N VAL A 334 -22.14 -11.73 1.55
CA VAL A 334 -23.23 -11.45 2.49
C VAL A 334 -24.42 -12.32 2.13
N TRP A 335 -24.97 -13.02 3.11
CA TRP A 335 -26.18 -13.84 2.94
C TRP A 335 -27.08 -13.73 4.16
N GLY A 336 -28.35 -14.05 3.99
CA GLY A 336 -29.33 -14.08 5.06
C GLY A 336 -30.11 -15.39 5.07
N ILE A 337 -30.62 -15.74 6.24
CA ILE A 337 -31.52 -16.87 6.44
C ILE A 337 -32.80 -16.33 7.06
N ASN A 338 -33.94 -16.60 6.42
CA ASN A 338 -35.23 -16.25 7.00
C ASN A 338 -35.58 -17.25 8.10
N LYS A 339 -35.77 -16.76 9.34
CA LYS A 339 -36.05 -17.62 10.50
C LYS A 339 -37.37 -18.40 10.39
N LYS A 340 -38.31 -17.95 9.56
CA LYS A 340 -39.64 -18.58 9.41
C LYS A 340 -39.69 -19.60 8.28
N THR A 341 -39.03 -19.33 7.15
CA THR A 341 -39.10 -20.17 5.95
C THR A 341 -37.83 -20.99 5.70
N SER A 342 -36.76 -20.75 6.48
CA SER A 342 -35.42 -21.31 6.26
C SER A 342 -34.86 -21.05 4.86
N GLU A 343 -35.41 -20.04 4.17
CA GLU A 343 -34.99 -19.67 2.84
C GLU A 343 -33.68 -18.86 2.91
N HIS A 344 -32.73 -19.22 2.04
CA HIS A 344 -31.45 -18.56 1.93
C HIS A 344 -31.53 -17.42 0.92
N ILE A 345 -31.14 -16.22 1.37
CA ILE A 345 -31.09 -15.01 0.56
C ILE A 345 -29.63 -14.63 0.36
N GLU A 346 -29.16 -14.57 -0.88
CA GLU A 346 -27.82 -14.07 -1.19
C GLU A 346 -27.89 -12.60 -1.58
N PHE A 347 -27.08 -11.77 -0.92
CA PHE A 347 -27.01 -10.34 -1.22
C PHE A 347 -25.86 -10.05 -2.17
N ARG A 348 -26.11 -9.19 -3.15
CA ARG A 348 -25.07 -8.72 -4.08
C ARG A 348 -24.59 -7.32 -3.72
N ASP A 349 -23.31 -7.06 -3.91
CA ASP A 349 -22.73 -5.73 -3.72
C ASP A 349 -23.34 -4.80 -4.78
N PHE A 350 -23.99 -3.74 -4.32
CA PHE A 350 -24.64 -2.74 -5.18
C PHE A 350 -23.67 -2.18 -6.23
N PHE A 351 -22.40 -2.01 -5.88
CA PHE A 351 -21.39 -1.43 -6.77
C PHE A 351 -20.70 -2.47 -7.67
N LYS A 352 -20.96 -3.77 -7.56
CA LYS A 352 -20.36 -4.76 -8.49
C LYS A 352 -21.28 -5.12 -9.65
N LEU A 353 -22.47 -4.54 -9.72
CA LEU A 353 -23.49 -4.89 -10.71
C LEU A 353 -23.37 -4.01 -11.96
N SER A 354 -23.30 -4.66 -13.12
CA SER A 354 -23.33 -3.98 -14.43
C SER A 354 -24.75 -3.56 -14.85
N ALA A 355 -25.79 -4.18 -14.27
CA ALA A 355 -27.19 -3.83 -14.47
C ALA A 355 -28.01 -4.11 -13.19
N PRO A 356 -28.90 -3.21 -12.75
CA PRO A 356 -29.82 -3.49 -11.66
C PRO A 356 -30.89 -4.47 -12.15
N LEU A 357 -30.88 -5.70 -11.66
CA LEU A 357 -31.97 -6.65 -11.83
C LEU A 357 -32.97 -6.40 -10.70
N GLU A 358 -34.20 -6.01 -11.03
CA GLU A 358 -35.26 -5.61 -10.07
C GLU A 358 -35.62 -6.69 -9.03
N SER A 359 -35.18 -7.94 -9.22
CA SER A 359 -35.51 -9.08 -8.35
C SER A 359 -34.38 -9.51 -7.41
N GLN A 360 -33.32 -8.71 -7.24
CA GLN A 360 -32.16 -9.08 -6.42
C GLN A 360 -32.02 -8.21 -5.17
N TYR A 361 -31.56 -8.83 -4.08
CA TYR A 361 -31.25 -8.14 -2.83
C TYR A 361 -29.84 -7.58 -2.88
N HIS A 362 -29.69 -6.32 -2.49
CA HIS A 362 -28.41 -5.63 -2.56
C HIS A 362 -27.94 -5.16 -1.19
N TYR A 363 -26.63 -5.11 -1.01
CA TYR A 363 -25.99 -4.49 0.14
C TYR A 363 -24.98 -3.43 -0.30
N ARG A 364 -24.80 -2.43 0.56
CA ARG A 364 -23.76 -1.41 0.45
C ARG A 364 -23.04 -1.29 1.78
N VAL A 365 -21.71 -1.23 1.72
CA VAL A 365 -20.86 -0.91 2.86
C VAL A 365 -20.65 0.60 2.93
N SER A 366 -20.95 1.19 4.08
CA SER A 366 -20.67 2.59 4.40
C SER A 366 -19.63 2.65 5.52
N GLN A 367 -18.68 3.58 5.43
CA GLN A 367 -17.71 3.84 6.49
C GLN A 367 -18.18 5.06 7.28
N ALA A 368 -18.34 4.91 8.59
CA ALA A 368 -18.64 6.00 9.50
C ALA A 368 -17.38 6.35 10.31
N PRO A 369 -17.13 7.64 10.60
CA PRO A 369 -16.07 8.04 11.52
C PRO A 369 -16.37 7.46 12.92
N GLY A 370 -15.49 6.59 13.41
CA GLY A 370 -15.58 5.99 14.73
C GLY A 370 -15.04 6.91 15.84
N THR A 371 -15.44 6.66 17.08
CA THR A 371 -14.99 7.39 18.27
C THR A 371 -13.59 6.98 18.75
N SER A 372 -13.06 5.83 18.28
CA SER A 372 -11.86 5.16 18.80
C SER A 372 -10.69 5.07 17.80
N HIS A 373 -10.59 5.99 16.83
CA HIS A 373 -9.58 5.98 15.75
C HIS A 373 -9.58 4.75 14.82
N LEU A 374 -10.60 3.88 14.93
CA LEU A 374 -10.85 2.80 13.99
C LEU A 374 -12.09 3.11 13.14
N PRO A 375 -12.08 2.78 11.84
CA PRO A 375 -13.25 2.96 11.00
C PRO A 375 -14.35 1.99 11.41
N HIS A 376 -15.55 2.50 11.67
CA HIS A 376 -16.74 1.67 11.84
C HIS A 376 -17.40 1.46 10.49
N PHE A 377 -17.74 0.22 10.18
CA PHE A 377 -18.42 -0.14 8.95
C PHE A 377 -19.88 -0.44 9.24
N LYS A 378 -20.74 0.03 8.34
CA LYS A 378 -22.18 -0.21 8.39
C LYS A 378 -22.64 -0.85 7.09
N LEU A 379 -23.59 -1.77 7.20
CA LEU A 379 -24.30 -2.36 6.08
C LEU A 379 -25.64 -1.67 5.89
N ILE A 380 -25.91 -1.31 4.64
CA ILE A 380 -27.18 -0.77 4.18
C ILE A 380 -27.73 -1.76 3.18
N PHE A 381 -28.95 -2.22 3.40
CA PHE A 381 -29.60 -3.18 2.53
C PHE A 381 -30.67 -2.50 1.68
N SER A 382 -30.90 -3.04 0.48
CA SER A 382 -31.97 -2.59 -0.41
C SER A 382 -32.65 -3.78 -1.09
N GLY A 383 -33.95 -3.64 -1.31
CA GLY A 383 -34.86 -4.71 -1.75
C GLY A 383 -36.02 -4.91 -0.76
N ASN A 384 -37.09 -5.58 -1.19
CA ASN A 384 -38.23 -5.92 -0.32
C ASN A 384 -37.86 -7.08 0.62
N LEU A 385 -37.21 -6.75 1.74
CA LEU A 385 -36.69 -7.74 2.67
C LEU A 385 -37.76 -8.26 3.63
N PRO A 386 -37.77 -9.57 3.95
CA PRO A 386 -38.68 -10.14 4.94
C PRO A 386 -38.32 -9.69 6.37
N GLU A 387 -39.32 -9.50 7.23
CA GLU A 387 -39.18 -8.94 8.59
C GLU A 387 -38.36 -9.80 9.58
N SER A 388 -38.11 -11.07 9.28
CA SER A 388 -37.42 -12.02 10.19
C SER A 388 -36.15 -12.61 9.57
N LEU A 389 -35.25 -11.75 9.11
CA LEU A 389 -34.00 -12.16 8.47
C LEU A 389 -32.80 -12.10 9.44
N LEU A 390 -32.01 -13.18 9.48
CA LEU A 390 -30.71 -13.20 10.12
C LEU A 390 -29.63 -13.12 9.04
N ILE A 391 -28.84 -12.06 9.04
CA ILE A 391 -27.82 -11.79 8.02
C ILE A 391 -26.44 -12.13 8.59
N SER A 392 -25.63 -12.84 7.82
CA SER A 392 -24.24 -13.17 8.11
C SER A 392 -23.34 -12.68 6.98
N CYS A 393 -22.09 -12.32 7.33
CA CYS A 393 -21.10 -11.94 6.34
C CYS A 393 -19.77 -12.67 6.50
N ASP A 394 -19.16 -12.98 5.36
CA ASP A 394 -17.75 -13.32 5.26
C ASP A 394 -16.96 -12.06 4.96
N ALA A 395 -15.91 -11.86 5.73
CA ALA A 395 -15.07 -10.70 5.66
C ALA A 395 -13.59 -11.09 5.64
N LEU A 396 -12.80 -10.29 4.94
CA LEU A 396 -11.38 -10.21 5.18
C LEU A 396 -11.15 -9.17 6.27
N ALA A 397 -10.52 -9.57 7.36
CA ALA A 397 -10.24 -8.76 8.53
C ALA A 397 -8.74 -8.58 8.74
N CYS A 398 -8.39 -7.57 9.54
CA CYS A 398 -7.05 -7.33 10.04
C CYS A 398 -7.12 -6.94 11.52
N ASN A 399 -5.97 -6.85 12.18
CA ASN A 399 -5.88 -6.50 13.59
C ASN A 399 -5.66 -5.00 13.87
N GLY A 400 -5.98 -4.12 12.90
CA GLY A 400 -5.83 -2.68 13.06
C GLY A 400 -4.43 -2.27 13.50
N GLN A 401 -4.31 -1.44 14.55
CA GLN A 401 -3.02 -0.96 15.05
C GLN A 401 -2.28 -1.95 15.96
N TYR A 402 -2.89 -3.06 16.38
CA TYR A 402 -2.31 -3.99 17.36
C TYR A 402 -0.92 -4.53 16.95
N PRO A 403 -0.69 -4.95 15.69
CA PRO A 403 0.62 -5.45 15.29
C PRO A 403 1.73 -4.41 15.46
N TRP A 404 1.43 -3.13 15.25
CA TRP A 404 2.39 -2.05 15.46
C TRP A 404 2.57 -1.69 16.95
N LEU A 405 1.57 -1.91 17.80
CA LEU A 405 1.70 -1.59 19.23
C LEU A 405 2.42 -2.69 20.01
N TYR A 406 2.07 -3.96 19.78
CA TYR A 406 2.45 -5.05 20.67
C TYR A 406 3.48 -6.02 20.08
N LEU A 407 3.64 -6.09 18.76
CA LEU A 407 4.54 -7.06 18.15
C LEU A 407 5.97 -6.50 18.01
N SER A 408 6.93 -7.27 18.49
CA SER A 408 8.37 -7.02 18.34
C SER A 408 9.02 -8.00 17.35
N LYS A 409 10.33 -7.87 17.15
CA LYS A 409 11.11 -8.75 16.27
C LYS A 409 11.10 -10.21 16.79
N ASN A 410 11.01 -11.18 15.88
CA ASN A 410 11.05 -12.63 16.13
C ASN A 410 9.90 -13.23 16.95
N GLU A 411 8.72 -12.61 16.96
CA GLU A 411 7.57 -13.07 17.74
C GLU A 411 6.55 -13.87 16.92
N LEU A 412 6.54 -13.72 15.59
CA LEU A 412 5.71 -14.55 14.71
C LEU A 412 6.25 -15.98 14.64
N ARG A 413 5.31 -16.92 14.55
CA ARG A 413 5.58 -18.35 14.41
C ARG A 413 4.77 -18.94 13.28
N LEU A 414 5.33 -19.97 12.66
CA LEU A 414 4.64 -20.75 11.63
C LEU A 414 3.47 -21.52 12.24
N ASN A 415 2.30 -21.42 11.63
CA ASN A 415 1.10 -22.14 12.04
C ASN A 415 0.28 -22.54 10.81
N ASP A 416 0.86 -23.39 9.98
CA ASP A 416 0.24 -23.88 8.75
C ASP A 416 0.63 -25.34 8.54
N GLU A 417 -0.36 -26.21 8.32
CA GLU A 417 -0.17 -27.66 8.16
C GLU A 417 0.46 -28.02 6.81
N ARG A 418 0.45 -27.09 5.85
CA ARG A 418 0.99 -27.31 4.49
C ARG A 418 2.52 -27.31 4.43
N ILE A 419 3.20 -26.90 5.51
CA ILE A 419 4.66 -26.72 5.53
C ILE A 419 5.30 -27.75 6.43
N SER A 420 6.48 -28.21 6.05
CA SER A 420 7.29 -29.13 6.84
C SER A 420 7.59 -28.59 8.24
N MET A 421 7.51 -29.47 9.23
CA MET A 421 7.91 -29.21 10.62
C MET A 421 9.41 -28.89 10.77
N GLN A 422 10.20 -29.07 9.70
CA GLN A 422 11.62 -28.73 9.64
C GLN A 422 11.87 -27.23 9.44
N LEU A 423 10.83 -26.44 9.14
CA LEU A 423 10.95 -25.00 8.90
C LEU A 423 10.39 -24.17 10.06
N VAL A 424 11.06 -23.05 10.31
CA VAL A 424 10.64 -22.05 11.28
C VAL A 424 10.61 -20.69 10.59
N ALA A 425 9.50 -19.98 10.75
CA ALA A 425 9.31 -18.62 10.27
C ALA A 425 9.41 -17.62 11.42
N ARG A 426 10.10 -16.49 11.22
CA ARG A 426 10.20 -15.38 12.19
C ARG A 426 10.18 -14.03 11.48
N ASN A 427 9.55 -13.02 12.08
CA ASN A 427 9.59 -11.67 11.55
C ASN A 427 10.92 -10.97 11.86
N LEU A 428 11.54 -10.40 10.83
CA LEU A 428 12.83 -9.71 10.93
C LEU A 428 12.73 -8.31 11.54
N MET A 429 11.54 -7.73 11.48
CA MET A 429 11.29 -6.35 11.88
C MET A 429 9.92 -6.19 12.53
N LYS A 430 9.75 -5.06 13.22
CA LYS A 430 8.47 -4.62 13.75
C LYS A 430 7.49 -4.37 12.60
N PRO A 431 6.23 -4.83 12.67
CA PRO A 431 5.25 -4.55 11.63
C PRO A 431 5.02 -3.05 11.41
N GLY A 432 4.73 -2.68 10.16
CA GLY A 432 4.32 -1.34 9.78
C GLY A 432 3.00 -0.93 10.43
N ARG A 433 2.70 0.37 10.39
CA ARG A 433 1.44 0.92 10.90
C ARG A 433 0.27 0.49 10.03
N TYR A 434 -0.89 0.32 10.65
CA TYR A 434 -2.16 0.26 9.92
C TYR A 434 -2.52 1.67 9.44
N ALA A 435 -2.89 1.80 8.17
CA ALA A 435 -3.30 3.08 7.58
C ALA A 435 -4.66 2.94 6.92
N PHE A 436 -5.49 3.96 7.07
CA PHE A 436 -6.80 4.03 6.44
C PHE A 436 -7.06 5.47 6.01
N VAL A 437 -7.93 5.64 5.03
CA VAL A 437 -8.35 6.97 4.60
C VAL A 437 -9.40 7.48 5.58
N GLU A 438 -9.09 8.57 6.26
CA GLU A 438 -10.11 9.34 6.98
C GLU A 438 -11.06 9.97 5.96
N ALA A 439 -12.36 9.96 6.25
CA ALA A 439 -13.41 10.48 5.38
C ALA A 439 -13.29 12.02 5.24
N SER A 440 -12.32 12.47 4.43
CA SER A 440 -12.14 13.87 4.10
C SER A 440 -12.97 14.22 2.86
N LYS A 441 -13.59 15.40 2.92
CA LYS A 441 -14.50 15.95 1.91
C LYS A 441 -14.01 15.78 0.47
N ASP A 442 -12.72 15.99 0.23
CA ASP A 442 -12.19 16.10 -1.14
C ASP A 442 -11.41 14.85 -1.60
N TYR A 443 -11.15 13.87 -0.73
CA TYR A 443 -10.32 12.73 -1.11
C TYR A 443 -10.94 11.95 -2.27
N ALA A 444 -12.23 11.63 -2.16
CA ALA A 444 -12.91 10.88 -3.21
C ALA A 444 -12.96 11.63 -4.55
N ALA A 445 -13.26 12.94 -4.49
CA ALA A 445 -13.30 13.79 -5.69
C ALA A 445 -11.90 13.94 -6.34
N LYS A 446 -10.84 14.13 -5.53
CA LYS A 446 -9.45 14.15 -6.01
C LYS A 446 -9.05 12.81 -6.63
N GLY A 447 -9.40 11.70 -5.98
CA GLY A 447 -9.14 10.36 -6.50
C GLY A 447 -9.76 10.16 -7.88
N LEU A 448 -11.03 10.52 -8.06
CA LEU A 448 -11.70 10.48 -9.37
C LEU A 448 -10.99 11.33 -10.42
N ALA A 449 -10.55 12.54 -10.09
CA ALA A 449 -9.82 13.40 -11.02
C ALA A 449 -8.47 12.79 -11.43
N LEU A 450 -7.77 12.14 -10.49
CA LEU A 450 -6.47 11.52 -10.72
C LEU A 450 -6.55 10.22 -11.52
N LEU A 451 -7.64 9.45 -11.38
CA LEU A 451 -7.87 8.22 -12.16
C LEU A 451 -7.92 8.47 -13.68
N HIS A 452 -8.41 9.64 -14.09
CA HIS A 452 -8.51 10.03 -15.49
C HIS A 452 -7.29 10.82 -15.99
N ALA A 453 -6.22 10.89 -15.20
CA ALA A 453 -5.00 11.59 -15.58
C ALA A 453 -4.35 10.95 -16.81
N ARG A 454 -3.99 11.78 -17.78
CA ARG A 454 -3.13 11.39 -18.90
C ARG A 454 -1.69 11.71 -18.56
N ILE A 455 -0.74 10.96 -19.13
CA ILE A 455 0.70 11.22 -18.97
C ILE A 455 1.08 12.66 -19.33
N SER A 456 0.39 13.26 -20.30
CA SER A 456 0.62 14.66 -20.70
C SER A 456 0.31 15.68 -19.61
N ARG A 457 -0.52 15.36 -18.62
CA ARG A 457 -0.74 16.24 -17.46
C ARG A 457 0.37 16.10 -16.40
N LEU A 458 1.15 15.02 -16.43
CA LEU A 458 2.24 14.81 -15.50
C LEU A 458 3.45 15.72 -15.78
N THR A 459 3.47 16.44 -16.90
CA THR A 459 4.45 17.52 -17.14
C THR A 459 4.24 18.70 -16.21
N GLU A 460 3.00 18.90 -15.72
CA GLU A 460 2.72 19.91 -14.72
C GLU A 460 3.23 19.42 -13.36
N GLU A 461 4.29 20.05 -12.86
CA GLU A 461 4.91 19.74 -11.56
C GLU A 461 3.88 19.68 -10.42
N HIS A 462 2.99 20.68 -10.37
CA HIS A 462 1.96 20.75 -9.33
C HIS A 462 1.02 19.55 -9.37
N PHE A 463 0.65 19.09 -10.56
CA PHE A 463 -0.24 17.94 -10.73
C PHE A 463 0.45 16.64 -10.29
N LEU A 464 1.73 16.44 -10.66
CA LEU A 464 2.50 15.28 -10.20
C LEU A 464 2.65 15.27 -8.68
N LYS A 465 2.96 16.42 -8.06
CA LYS A 465 3.05 16.56 -6.60
C LYS A 465 1.71 16.21 -5.94
N GLN A 466 0.59 16.72 -6.45
CA GLN A 466 -0.74 16.39 -5.94
C GLN A 466 -1.04 14.89 -6.03
N LEU A 467 -0.66 14.23 -7.14
CA LEU A 467 -0.83 12.81 -7.33
C LEU A 467 -0.02 11.99 -6.32
N LEU A 468 1.23 12.37 -6.07
CA LEU A 468 2.09 11.70 -5.10
C LEU A 468 1.58 11.89 -3.67
N HIS A 469 1.20 13.11 -3.29
CA HIS A 469 0.58 13.40 -1.98
C HIS A 469 -0.73 12.65 -1.77
N PHE A 470 -1.51 12.41 -2.82
CA PHE A 470 -2.73 11.61 -2.72
C PHE A 470 -2.47 10.13 -2.36
N MET A 471 -1.31 9.61 -2.76
CA MET A 471 -0.89 8.22 -2.47
C MET A 471 -0.15 8.08 -1.14
N ASP A 472 0.50 9.14 -0.67
CA ASP A 472 1.22 9.20 0.60
C ASP A 472 0.26 9.44 1.78
N TRP A 473 -0.22 8.36 2.38
CA TRP A 473 -1.02 8.42 3.62
C TRP A 473 -0.15 8.51 4.88
N SER A 474 1.15 8.22 4.78
CA SER A 474 2.06 8.24 5.93
C SER A 474 2.69 9.62 6.14
N GLY A 475 2.70 10.47 5.11
CA GLY A 475 3.34 11.79 5.10
C GLY A 475 4.87 11.72 5.20
N SER A 476 5.44 10.53 4.96
CA SER A 476 6.85 10.26 5.23
C SER A 476 7.80 10.81 4.16
N LEU A 477 7.29 11.03 2.94
CA LEU A 477 8.10 11.44 1.78
C LEU A 477 7.75 12.83 1.27
N CYS A 478 7.06 13.65 2.08
CA CYS A 478 6.67 15.02 1.69
C CYS A 478 7.85 15.85 1.19
N SER A 479 9.02 15.78 1.84
CA SER A 479 10.22 16.52 1.40
C SER A 479 10.73 16.04 0.03
N TRP A 480 10.65 14.73 -0.24
CA TRP A 480 11.04 14.18 -1.55
C TRP A 480 10.07 14.60 -2.65
N ILE A 481 8.77 14.64 -2.36
CA ILE A 481 7.76 15.08 -3.31
C ILE A 481 7.96 16.56 -3.65
N GLU A 482 8.22 17.40 -2.64
CA GLU A 482 8.45 18.83 -2.87
C GLU A 482 9.75 19.15 -3.61
N SER A 483 10.74 18.25 -3.57
CA SER A 483 12.01 18.41 -4.29
C SER A 483 11.90 18.41 -5.81
N ILE A 484 10.77 17.99 -6.39
CA ILE A 484 10.56 17.96 -7.84
C ILE A 484 10.48 19.40 -8.34
N ILE A 485 11.43 19.80 -9.18
CA ILE A 485 11.53 21.15 -9.77
C ILE A 485 10.82 21.22 -11.11
N LYS A 486 11.06 20.22 -11.97
CA LYS A 486 10.57 20.23 -13.35
C LYS A 486 10.38 18.82 -13.89
N VAL A 487 9.36 18.65 -14.73
CA VAL A 487 9.09 17.42 -15.47
C VAL A 487 8.87 17.74 -16.94
N ASP A 488 9.72 17.20 -17.80
CA ASP A 488 9.62 17.33 -19.25
C ASP A 488 9.38 15.96 -19.89
N LEU A 489 8.51 15.89 -20.90
CA LEU A 489 8.24 14.68 -21.67
C LEU A 489 8.70 14.87 -23.12
N HIS A 490 9.59 14.00 -23.58
CA HIS A 490 10.11 14.01 -24.94
C HIS A 490 9.69 12.74 -25.68
N PRO A 491 8.74 12.83 -26.63
CA PRO A 491 8.40 11.70 -27.49
C PRO A 491 9.52 11.47 -28.51
N ILE A 492 10.03 10.24 -28.56
CA ILE A 492 11.08 9.78 -29.47
C ILE A 492 10.50 8.64 -30.32
N CYS A 493 10.64 8.74 -31.64
CA CYS A 493 10.34 7.62 -32.53
C CYS A 493 11.65 6.90 -32.87
N GLN A 494 11.73 5.60 -32.55
CA GLN A 494 12.89 4.78 -32.88
C GLN A 494 12.49 3.63 -33.80
N LEU A 495 13.21 3.49 -34.91
CA LEU A 495 13.06 2.32 -35.79
C LEU A 495 13.93 1.18 -35.24
N LYS A 496 13.29 0.09 -34.79
CA LYS A 496 13.99 -1.13 -34.36
C LYS A 496 13.53 -2.30 -35.23
N ARG A 497 14.47 -2.93 -35.94
CA ARG A 497 14.22 -4.10 -36.81
C ARG A 497 13.08 -3.89 -37.82
N GLY A 498 12.98 -2.69 -38.40
CA GLY A 498 11.94 -2.31 -39.37
C GLY A 498 10.58 -1.93 -38.76
N ILE A 499 10.42 -2.00 -37.44
CA ILE A 499 9.20 -1.59 -36.72
C ILE A 499 9.45 -0.21 -36.10
N LEU A 500 8.52 0.71 -36.29
CA LEU A 500 8.55 2.03 -35.67
C LEU A 500 7.98 1.93 -34.25
N THR A 501 8.86 2.02 -33.26
CA THR A 501 8.49 2.01 -31.84
C THR A 501 8.44 3.43 -31.31
N GLN A 502 7.32 3.80 -30.67
CA GLN A 502 7.21 5.06 -29.95
C GLN A 502 7.84 4.90 -28.56
N ARG A 503 8.66 5.85 -28.16
CA ARG A 503 9.26 5.97 -26.85
C ARG A 503 8.94 7.33 -26.28
N ILE A 504 8.77 7.39 -24.97
CA ILE A 504 8.59 8.65 -24.25
C ILE A 504 9.71 8.70 -23.22
N VAL A 505 10.55 9.72 -23.29
CA VAL A 505 11.57 9.98 -22.27
C VAL A 505 11.01 11.04 -21.33
N CYS A 506 10.82 10.66 -20.07
CA CYS A 506 10.45 11.58 -19.00
C CYS A 506 11.71 12.07 -18.30
N GLU A 507 12.03 13.35 -18.45
CA GLU A 507 13.13 14.01 -17.74
C GLU A 507 12.60 14.74 -16.51
N ILE A 508 13.09 14.35 -15.35
CA ILE A 508 12.68 14.90 -14.06
C ILE A 508 13.90 15.57 -13.41
N MET A 509 13.75 16.84 -13.06
CA MET A 509 14.75 17.59 -12.31
C MET A 509 14.35 17.65 -10.85
N ILE A 510 15.27 17.30 -9.95
CA ILE A 510 15.05 17.34 -8.51
C ILE A 510 16.12 18.16 -7.78
N GLU A 511 15.74 18.71 -6.64
CA GLU A 511 16.63 19.42 -5.72
C GLU A 511 17.35 18.43 -4.78
N GLU A 512 18.68 18.44 -4.79
CA GLU A 512 19.50 17.52 -3.98
C GLU A 512 19.45 17.78 -2.48
N GLU A 513 19.23 19.03 -2.05
CA GLU A 513 19.31 19.45 -0.65
C GLU A 513 18.31 18.72 0.25
N GLN A 514 17.20 18.22 -0.32
CA GLN A 514 16.17 17.48 0.41
C GLN A 514 16.54 16.01 0.68
N PHE A 515 17.64 15.51 0.09
CA PHE A 515 18.09 14.13 0.21
C PHE A 515 19.40 14.02 0.98
N LYS A 516 19.54 12.97 1.78
CA LYS A 516 20.77 12.72 2.55
C LYS A 516 21.86 12.07 1.72
N SER A 517 21.50 11.39 0.63
CA SER A 517 22.44 10.69 -0.24
C SER A 517 21.88 10.45 -1.64
N PHE A 518 22.77 10.25 -2.61
CA PHE A 518 22.41 9.83 -3.97
C PHE A 518 21.65 8.50 -4.04
N ALA A 519 21.81 7.64 -3.04
CA ALA A 519 21.05 6.40 -2.95
C ALA A 519 19.56 6.63 -2.65
N GLU A 520 19.22 7.67 -1.88
CA GLU A 520 17.83 8.06 -1.66
C GLU A 520 17.21 8.62 -2.94
N ILE A 521 17.97 9.44 -3.68
CA ILE A 521 17.58 9.95 -5.00
C ILE A 521 17.32 8.79 -5.97
N TYR A 522 18.21 7.81 -6.02
CA TYR A 522 18.03 6.63 -6.88
C TYR A 522 16.79 5.81 -6.47
N ALA A 523 16.58 5.59 -5.16
CA ALA A 523 15.39 4.88 -4.69
C ALA A 523 14.09 5.63 -5.04
N PHE A 524 14.11 6.96 -4.93
CA PHE A 524 12.99 7.80 -5.34
C PHE A 524 12.77 7.76 -6.86
N GLY A 525 13.84 7.75 -7.65
CA GLY A 525 13.76 7.60 -9.11
C GLY A 525 13.23 6.23 -9.57
N ASP A 526 13.65 5.12 -8.95
CA ASP A 526 13.09 3.77 -9.18
C ASP A 526 11.58 3.77 -8.86
N PHE A 527 11.19 4.42 -7.77
CA PHE A 527 9.79 4.61 -7.42
C PHE A 527 9.02 5.45 -8.46
N LEU A 528 9.53 6.63 -8.83
CA LEU A 528 8.90 7.51 -9.82
C LEU A 528 8.77 6.81 -11.17
N HIS A 529 9.80 6.10 -11.62
CA HIS A 529 9.76 5.32 -12.85
C HIS A 529 8.59 4.31 -12.81
N ARG A 530 8.45 3.55 -11.73
CA ARG A 530 7.33 2.60 -11.56
C ARG A 530 5.96 3.28 -11.60
N VAL A 531 5.82 4.46 -10.97
CA VAL A 531 4.57 5.24 -10.98
C VAL A 531 4.26 5.78 -12.38
N LEU A 532 5.24 6.33 -13.07
CA LEU A 532 5.04 6.93 -14.38
C LEU A 532 4.78 5.88 -15.46
N SER A 533 5.38 4.70 -15.34
CA SER A 533 5.14 3.56 -16.25
C SER A 533 3.68 3.11 -16.27
N ILE A 534 2.89 3.45 -15.24
CA ILE A 534 1.44 3.20 -15.17
C ILE A 534 0.67 4.05 -16.18
N PHE A 535 1.12 5.29 -16.38
CA PHE A 535 0.49 6.24 -17.27
C PHE A 535 1.01 6.12 -18.71
N ALA A 536 2.01 5.26 -18.94
CA ALA A 536 2.54 5.00 -20.26
C ALA A 536 1.43 4.42 -21.16
N PRO A 537 1.22 4.96 -22.37
CA PRO A 537 0.23 4.42 -23.28
C PRO A 537 0.70 3.07 -23.82
N TYR A 538 -0.24 2.17 -24.14
CA TYR A 538 0.04 0.80 -24.58
C TYR A 538 1.02 0.66 -25.75
N ASN A 539 1.09 1.68 -26.60
CA ASN A 539 1.89 1.70 -27.80
C ASN A 539 3.25 2.42 -27.62
N ALA A 540 3.60 2.85 -26.41
CA ALA A 540 4.87 3.50 -26.15
C ALA A 540 5.60 2.92 -24.92
N LEU A 541 6.92 2.82 -25.04
CA LEU A 541 7.80 2.51 -23.90
C LEU A 541 8.17 3.81 -23.18
N LEU A 542 8.10 3.81 -21.86
CA LEU A 542 8.49 4.96 -21.05
C LEU A 542 9.89 4.75 -20.48
N ASP A 543 10.81 5.61 -20.84
CA ASP A 543 12.11 5.71 -20.17
C ASP A 543 12.07 6.90 -19.21
N THR A 544 12.66 6.76 -18.02
CA THR A 544 12.72 7.84 -17.02
C THR A 544 14.16 8.24 -16.77
N ARG A 545 14.43 9.55 -16.89
CA ARG A 545 15.72 10.15 -16.59
C ARG A 545 15.52 11.13 -15.44
N LEU A 546 16.25 10.92 -14.36
CA LEU A 546 16.24 11.81 -13.22
C LEU A 546 17.57 12.55 -13.15
N MET A 547 17.52 13.87 -13.06
CA MET A 547 18.69 14.74 -12.94
C MET A 547 18.66 15.45 -11.60
N ALA A 548 19.70 15.22 -10.80
CA ALA A 548 19.90 15.87 -9.52
C ALA A 548 20.59 17.23 -9.73
N MET A 549 20.09 18.28 -9.09
CA MET A 549 20.67 19.62 -9.12
C MET A 549 21.12 20.04 -7.71
N PRO A 550 22.31 20.65 -7.55
CA PRO A 550 23.18 21.21 -8.59
C PRO A 550 24.28 20.28 -9.14
N SER A 551 24.47 19.05 -8.62
CA SER A 551 25.58 18.18 -9.03
C SER A 551 25.52 17.74 -10.51
N LYS A 552 24.34 17.83 -11.13
CA LYS A 552 24.03 17.34 -12.49
C LYS A 552 24.24 15.84 -12.66
N GLN A 553 24.21 15.08 -11.56
CA GLN A 553 24.24 13.64 -11.63
C GLN A 553 22.93 13.12 -12.20
N GLY A 554 23.03 12.32 -13.27
CA GLY A 554 21.88 11.74 -13.97
C GLY A 554 21.73 10.26 -13.67
N PHE A 555 20.50 9.84 -13.39
CA PHE A 555 20.09 8.44 -13.27
C PHE A 555 19.10 8.09 -14.38
N PHE A 556 19.12 6.85 -14.84
CA PHE A 556 18.33 6.41 -15.99
C PHE A 556 17.67 5.06 -15.70
N TRP A 557 16.38 4.96 -16.01
CA TRP A 557 15.59 3.72 -15.95
C TRP A 557 14.93 3.46 -17.30
N HIS A 558 15.04 2.22 -17.77
CA HIS A 558 14.42 1.77 -19.00
C HIS A 558 13.10 1.05 -18.73
N GLY A 559 12.08 1.37 -19.53
CA GLY A 559 10.76 0.72 -19.49
C GLY A 559 10.58 -0.41 -20.48
#